data_AF-A0A9E2I0J4-F1
#
_entry.id   AF-A0A9E2I0J4-F1
#
_cell.length_a   1.000
_cell.length_b   1.000
_cell.length_c   1.000
_cell.angle_alpha   90.00
_cell.angle_beta   90.00
_cell.angle_gamma   90.00
#
_symmetry.space_group_name_H-M   'P 1'
#
loop_
_entity.id
_entity.type
_entity.pdbx_description
1 polymer ?
#
loop_
_entity_poly.entity_id
_entity_poly.type
_entity_poly.pdbx_seq_one_letter_code
_entity_poly.pdbx_strand_id
1 'polypeptide(L)'
;MKVIIDLIEDIRTAINNDKSFSMAAMGLKEEANGDFSPSWESGISSITVDDDQKKLFLFLGRDESLKIESLLEKVNALPIAKMMYEVCVTYSKEQERVDSSLMGFGESFRDQKYLLFIPQ
;
A
#
# COMPACT_ATOMS: atom_id res chain seq x y z
N MET A 1 -7.28 6.77 -8.60
CA MET A 1 -7.66 5.70 -7.65
C MET A 1 -7.01 4.42 -8.13
N LYS A 2 -6.26 3.72 -7.28
CA LYS A 2 -5.62 2.44 -7.59
C LYS A 2 -6.43 1.30 -6.98
N VAL A 3 -6.57 0.20 -7.70
CA VAL A 3 -7.35 -0.98 -7.26
C VAL A 3 -6.45 -2.20 -7.05
N ILE A 4 -6.99 -3.27 -6.46
CA ILE A 4 -6.22 -4.49 -6.14
C ILE A 4 -5.52 -5.07 -7.39
N ILE A 5 -6.18 -5.07 -8.56
CA ILE A 5 -5.53 -5.58 -9.77
C ILE A 5 -4.31 -4.72 -10.18
N ASP A 6 -4.39 -3.39 -10.05
CA ASP A 6 -3.24 -2.50 -10.32
C ASP A 6 -2.06 -2.85 -9.40
N LEU A 7 -2.34 -3.10 -8.12
CA LEU A 7 -1.34 -3.48 -7.11
C LEU A 7 -0.67 -4.81 -7.47
N ILE A 8 -1.44 -5.82 -7.87
CA ILE A 8 -0.90 -7.15 -8.24
C ILE A 8 -0.07 -7.06 -9.52
N GLU A 9 -0.54 -6.31 -10.53
CA GLU A 9 0.19 -6.12 -11.78
C GLU A 9 1.49 -5.37 -11.57
N ASP A 10 1.48 -4.34 -10.71
CA ASP A 10 2.68 -3.59 -10.35
C ASP A 10 3.68 -4.45 -9.58
N ILE A 11 3.26 -5.18 -8.54
CA ILE A 11 4.14 -6.13 -7.82
C ILE A 11 4.77 -7.15 -8.77
N ARG A 12 4.00 -7.69 -9.71
CA ARG A 12 4.52 -8.63 -10.71
C ARG A 12 5.56 -7.97 -11.61
N THR A 13 5.37 -6.72 -11.99
CA THR A 13 6.22 -6.04 -12.97
C THR A 13 7.48 -5.47 -12.31
N ALA A 14 7.33 -4.80 -11.17
CA ALA A 14 8.40 -4.11 -10.46
C ALA A 14 9.34 -5.08 -9.74
N ILE A 15 8.79 -6.08 -9.04
CA ILE A 15 9.58 -6.98 -8.18
C ILE A 15 9.41 -8.46 -8.52
N ASN A 16 8.79 -8.79 -9.67
CA ASN A 16 8.60 -10.19 -10.12
C ASN A 16 7.92 -11.10 -9.07
N ASN A 17 6.95 -10.55 -8.32
CA ASN A 17 6.31 -11.22 -7.18
C ASN A 17 7.30 -11.74 -6.12
N ASP A 18 8.45 -11.08 -5.94
CA ASP A 18 9.41 -11.47 -4.91
C ASP A 18 8.79 -11.30 -3.51
N LYS A 19 8.44 -12.46 -2.96
CA LYS A 19 7.81 -12.63 -1.65
C LYS A 19 8.66 -12.11 -0.49
N SER A 20 9.96 -11.95 -0.69
CA SER A 20 10.89 -11.53 0.35
C SER A 20 10.82 -10.03 0.62
N PHE A 21 10.22 -9.23 -0.26
CA PHE A 21 10.04 -7.79 -0.06
C PHE A 21 9.09 -7.51 1.10
N SER A 22 9.43 -6.49 1.88
CA SER A 22 8.57 -5.93 2.93
C SER A 22 7.71 -4.79 2.38
N MET A 23 6.52 -4.60 2.93
CA MET A 23 5.58 -3.57 2.49
C MET A 23 5.67 -2.31 3.35
N ALA A 24 5.83 -1.16 2.72
CA ALA A 24 5.80 0.11 3.41
C ALA A 24 4.95 1.14 2.67
N ALA A 25 4.40 2.10 3.40
CA ALA A 25 3.87 3.32 2.83
C ALA A 25 4.90 4.44 2.95
N MET A 26 4.91 5.31 1.94
CA MET A 26 5.70 6.54 1.93
C MET A 26 4.75 7.72 1.75
N GLY A 27 4.73 8.59 2.76
CA GLY A 27 4.02 9.85 2.69
C GLY A 27 4.76 10.80 1.77
N LEU A 28 4.00 11.44 0.88
CA LEU A 28 4.50 12.41 -0.08
C LEU A 28 3.91 13.77 0.25
N LYS A 29 4.77 14.77 0.45
CA LYS A 29 4.37 16.15 0.63
C LYS A 29 4.45 16.88 -0.72
N GLU A 30 3.41 17.62 -1.05
CA GLU A 30 3.43 18.53 -2.20
C GLU A 30 4.28 19.77 -1.87
N GLU A 31 5.25 20.06 -2.73
CA GLU A 31 6.13 21.21 -2.65
C GLU A 31 5.54 22.40 -3.39
N ALA A 32 6.06 23.60 -3.14
CA ALA A 32 5.55 24.84 -3.74
C ALA A 32 5.61 24.88 -5.28
N ASN A 33 6.45 24.03 -5.89
CA ASN A 33 6.57 23.89 -7.34
C ASN A 33 5.62 22.82 -7.94
N GLY A 34 4.80 22.17 -7.11
CA GLY A 34 3.88 21.09 -7.51
C GLY A 34 4.53 19.70 -7.56
N ASP A 35 5.82 19.57 -7.24
CA ASP A 35 6.47 18.26 -7.11
C ASP A 35 6.14 17.60 -5.77
N PHE A 36 6.28 16.29 -5.72
CA PHE A 36 6.08 15.52 -4.50
C PHE A 36 7.43 15.06 -3.94
N SER A 37 7.65 15.32 -2.65
CA SER A 37 8.85 14.90 -1.92
C SER A 37 8.50 13.86 -0.84
N PRO A 38 9.35 12.84 -0.61
CA PRO A 38 9.18 11.93 0.51
C PRO A 38 9.26 12.67 1.85
N SER A 39 8.26 12.50 2.70
CA SER A 39 8.19 13.15 4.02
C SER A 39 8.38 12.18 5.19
N TRP A 40 7.83 10.96 5.07
CA TRP A 40 7.97 9.89 6.05
C TRP A 40 7.77 8.53 5.40
N GLU A 41 8.22 7.48 6.08
CA GLU A 41 8.02 6.09 5.69
C GLU A 41 7.55 5.28 6.91
N SER A 42 6.63 4.33 6.70
CA SER A 42 6.17 3.43 7.75
C SER A 42 5.78 2.07 7.17
N GLY A 43 5.99 1.00 7.93
CA GLY A 43 5.62 -0.36 7.54
C GLY A 43 4.11 -0.56 7.52
N ILE A 44 3.62 -1.37 6.58
CA ILE A 44 2.26 -1.91 6.61
C ILE A 44 2.26 -3.11 7.55
N SER A 45 1.43 -3.11 8.60
CA SER A 45 1.38 -4.20 9.58
C SER A 45 0.16 -5.12 9.43
N SER A 46 -0.92 -4.65 8.79
CA SER A 46 -2.13 -5.45 8.63
C SER A 46 -2.94 -5.07 7.38
N ILE A 47 -3.78 -6.01 6.95
CA ILE A 47 -4.56 -5.93 5.70
C ILE A 47 -6.00 -6.36 5.97
N THR A 48 -6.97 -5.52 5.62
CA THR A 48 -8.41 -5.82 5.76
C THR A 48 -9.14 -5.55 4.45
N VAL A 49 -10.05 -6.43 4.07
CA VAL A 49 -10.95 -6.22 2.93
C VAL A 49 -12.30 -5.86 3.50
N ASP A 50 -12.87 -4.76 3.03
CA ASP A 50 -14.19 -4.27 3.41
C ASP A 50 -15.10 -4.33 2.17
N ASP A 51 -16.12 -5.18 2.25
CA ASP A 51 -17.07 -5.39 1.15
C ASP A 51 -18.09 -4.28 1.02
N ASP A 52 -18.46 -3.63 2.12
CA ASP A 52 -19.45 -2.56 2.12
C ASP A 52 -18.86 -1.30 1.49
N GLN A 53 -17.60 -1.00 1.82
CA GLN A 53 -16.87 0.13 1.25
C GLN A 53 -16.19 -0.18 -0.08
N LYS A 54 -16.12 -1.47 -0.47
CA LYS A 54 -15.37 -1.95 -1.64
C LYS A 54 -13.90 -1.52 -1.60
N LYS A 55 -13.25 -1.73 -0.46
CA LYS A 55 -11.88 -1.29 -0.19
C LYS A 55 -10.98 -2.41 0.35
N LEU A 56 -9.71 -2.35 -0.02
CA LEU A 56 -8.61 -3.04 0.65
C LEU A 56 -7.84 -2.01 1.49
N PHE A 57 -7.96 -2.14 2.81
CA PHE A 57 -7.25 -1.31 3.77
C PHE A 57 -5.91 -1.93 4.14
N LEU A 58 -4.86 -1.12 4.06
CA LEU A 58 -3.49 -1.44 4.45
C LEU A 58 -3.12 -0.54 5.63
N PHE A 59 -3.01 -1.09 6.83
CA PHE A 59 -2.84 -0.29 8.04
C PHE A 59 -1.36 -0.11 8.37
N LEU A 60 -0.99 1.12 8.73
CA LEU A 60 0.32 1.40 9.31
C LEU A 60 0.41 0.85 10.74
N GLY A 61 1.57 0.33 11.09
CA GLY A 61 1.82 -0.17 12.44
C GLY A 61 3.24 0.07 12.91
N ARG A 62 3.44 -0.09 14.21
CA ARG A 62 4.78 -0.10 14.84
C ARG A 62 5.42 -1.48 14.85
N ASP A 63 4.65 -2.50 14.51
CA ASP A 63 5.09 -3.89 14.44
C ASP A 63 5.93 -4.16 13.20
N GLU A 64 6.42 -5.39 13.07
CA GLU A 64 7.13 -5.83 11.87
C GLU A 64 6.26 -5.63 10.62
N SER A 65 6.89 -5.09 9.58
CA SER A 65 6.24 -4.88 8.29
C SER A 65 5.86 -6.22 7.65
N LEU A 66 4.65 -6.30 7.11
CA LEU A 66 4.19 -7.44 6.34
C LEU A 66 5.03 -7.64 5.09
N LYS A 67 5.27 -8.90 4.78
CA LYS A 67 5.88 -9.30 3.52
C LYS A 67 4.87 -9.31 2.38
N ILE A 68 5.36 -9.15 1.16
CA ILE A 68 4.58 -9.29 -0.06
C ILE A 68 3.89 -10.66 -0.14
N GLU A 69 4.50 -11.71 0.42
CA GLU A 69 3.86 -13.02 0.56
C GLU A 69 2.46 -12.94 1.20
N SER A 70 2.33 -12.27 2.34
CA SER A 70 1.06 -12.17 3.08
C SER A 70 -0.01 -11.41 2.29
N LEU A 71 0.39 -10.39 1.55
CA LEU A 71 -0.52 -9.68 0.64
C LEU A 71 -0.97 -10.60 -0.49
N LEU A 72 -0.03 -11.25 -1.19
CA LEU A 72 -0.33 -12.10 -2.34
C LEU A 72 -1.24 -13.26 -1.97
N GLU A 73 -0.99 -13.93 -0.83
CA GLU A 73 -1.87 -14.97 -0.31
C GLU A 73 -3.29 -14.43 -0.09
N LYS A 74 -3.42 -13.24 0.50
CA LYS A 74 -4.71 -12.65 0.81
C LYS A 74 -5.47 -12.26 -0.45
N VAL A 75 -4.83 -11.60 -1.42
CA VAL A 75 -5.49 -11.15 -2.64
C VAL A 75 -5.79 -12.31 -3.59
N ASN A 76 -4.93 -13.32 -3.69
CA ASN A 76 -5.18 -14.51 -4.52
C ASN A 76 -6.35 -15.34 -4.02
N ALA A 77 -6.67 -15.28 -2.72
CA ALA A 77 -7.85 -15.92 -2.15
C ALA A 77 -9.16 -15.14 -2.39
N LEU A 78 -9.10 -13.91 -2.93
CA LEU A 78 -10.30 -13.10 -3.17
C LEU A 78 -11.02 -13.52 -4.46
N PRO A 79 -12.36 -13.42 -4.48
CA PRO A 79 -13.12 -13.51 -5.72
C PRO A 79 -12.72 -12.41 -6.71
N ILE A 80 -12.76 -12.72 -8.01
CA ILE A 80 -12.44 -11.77 -9.10
C ILE A 80 -13.23 -10.46 -8.97
N ALA A 81 -14.49 -10.52 -8.52
CA ALA A 81 -15.33 -9.35 -8.30
C ALA A 81 -14.73 -8.33 -7.31
N LYS A 82 -13.85 -8.77 -6.39
CA LYS A 82 -13.18 -7.91 -5.41
C LYS A 82 -11.87 -7.30 -5.92
N MET A 83 -11.35 -7.74 -7.06
CA MET A 83 -10.10 -7.22 -7.63
C MET A 83 -10.18 -5.73 -8.02
N MET A 84 -11.40 -5.21 -8.17
CA MET A 84 -11.69 -3.81 -8.45
C MET A 84 -11.86 -2.96 -7.19
N TYR A 85 -11.65 -3.51 -6.00
CA TYR A 85 -11.73 -2.73 -4.77
C TYR A 85 -10.58 -1.74 -4.72
N GLU A 86 -10.86 -0.54 -4.21
CA GLU A 86 -9.85 0.50 -4.05
C GLU A 86 -8.83 0.08 -2.99
N VAL A 87 -7.54 0.34 -3.24
CA VAL A 87 -6.49 0.16 -2.24
C VAL A 87 -6.29 1.47 -1.49
N CYS A 88 -6.39 1.42 -0.17
CA CYS A 88 -6.18 2.55 0.72
C CYS A 88 -5.14 2.21 1.79
N VAL A 89 -4.30 3.19 2.14
CA VAL A 89 -3.50 3.12 3.36
C VAL A 89 -4.25 3.81 4.48
N THR A 90 -4.39 3.11 5.61
CA THR A 90 -5.06 3.61 6.80
C THR A 90 -4.06 3.90 7.90
N TYR A 91 -4.16 5.07 8.51
CA TYR A 91 -3.30 5.50 9.60
C TYR A 91 -4.00 6.46 10.56
N SER A 92 -3.41 6.64 11.75
CA SER A 92 -3.90 7.59 12.74
C SER A 92 -3.15 8.91 12.63
N LYS A 93 -3.86 10.02 12.49
CA LYS A 93 -3.33 11.39 12.51
C LYS A 93 -4.14 12.20 13.53
N GLU A 94 -3.47 12.80 14.52
CA GLU A 94 -4.13 13.61 15.55
C GLU A 94 -5.29 12.89 16.28
N GLN A 95 -5.17 11.57 16.47
CA GLN A 95 -6.18 10.67 17.06
C GLN A 95 -7.40 10.37 16.15
N GLU A 96 -7.42 10.87 14.92
CA GLU A 96 -8.42 10.53 13.92
C GLU A 96 -7.89 9.47 12.94
N ARG A 97 -8.79 8.62 12.45
CA ARG A 97 -8.50 7.64 11.39
C ARG A 97 -8.53 8.36 10.04
N VAL A 98 -7.44 8.23 9.29
CA VAL A 98 -7.33 8.70 7.91
C VAL A 98 -7.19 7.50 6.98
N ASP A 99 -8.03 7.45 5.96
CA ASP A 99 -7.95 6.48 4.87
C ASP A 99 -7.51 7.22 3.60
N SER A 100 -6.27 7.00 3.17
CA SER A 100 -5.70 7.68 2.01
C SER A 100 -5.66 6.77 0.79
N SER A 101 -6.17 7.27 -0.33
CA SER A 101 -5.98 6.65 -1.64
C SER A 101 -4.51 6.67 -2.04
N LEU A 102 -4.10 5.67 -2.83
CA LEU A 102 -2.75 5.62 -3.39
C LEU A 102 -2.58 6.60 -4.57
N MET A 103 -1.45 7.29 -4.58
CA MET A 103 -0.96 8.02 -5.75
C MET A 103 -0.19 7.11 -6.71
N GLY A 104 0.57 6.15 -6.17
CA GLY A 104 1.41 5.27 -6.96
C GLY A 104 2.11 4.21 -6.14
N PHE A 105 3.01 3.50 -6.82
CA PHE A 105 3.81 2.42 -6.29
C PHE A 105 5.29 2.67 -6.60
N GLY A 106 6.17 2.01 -5.88
CA GLY A 106 7.59 1.96 -6.19
C GLY A 106 8.30 0.87 -5.40
N GLU A 107 9.60 0.79 -5.60
CA GLU A 107 10.42 -0.26 -5.00
C GLU A 107 11.79 0.26 -4.58
N SER A 108 12.32 -0.30 -3.48
CA SER A 108 13.72 -0.18 -3.10
C SER A 108 14.33 -1.57 -3.07
N PHE A 109 15.12 -1.91 -4.08
CA PHE A 109 15.89 -3.17 -4.09
C PHE A 109 16.97 -3.18 -3.00
N ARG A 110 17.52 -2.01 -2.66
CA ARG A 110 18.55 -1.88 -1.63
C ARG A 110 18.00 -2.25 -0.25
N ASP A 111 16.80 -1.77 0.06
CA ASP A 111 16.16 -1.98 1.36
C ASP A 111 15.16 -3.15 1.35
N GLN A 112 14.99 -3.79 0.19
CA GLN A 112 14.06 -4.89 -0.06
C GLN A 112 12.62 -4.53 0.34
N LYS A 113 12.16 -3.35 -0.13
CA LYS A 113 10.86 -2.76 0.19
C LYS A 113 10.03 -2.49 -1.05
N TYR A 114 8.74 -2.78 -0.96
CA TYR A 114 7.72 -2.36 -1.91
C TYR A 114 6.94 -1.21 -1.27
N LEU A 115 6.89 -0.07 -1.98
CA LEU A 115 6.46 1.22 -1.47
C LEU A 115 5.10 1.61 -2.04
N LEU A 116 4.21 2.05 -1.15
CA LEU A 116 2.90 2.59 -1.46
C LEU A 116 2.92 4.10 -1.24
N PHE A 117 2.77 4.88 -2.31
CA PHE A 117 2.81 6.34 -2.21
C PHE A 117 1.44 6.92 -1.88
N ILE A 118 1.38 7.75 -0.83
CA ILE A 118 0.17 8.46 -0.43
C ILE A 118 0.44 9.96 -0.25
N PRO A 119 -0.51 10.84 -0.60
CA PRO A 119 -0.39 12.27 -0.36
C PRO A 119 -0.50 12.58 1.14
N GLN A 120 0.22 13.60 1.59
CA GLN A 120 0.20 14.12 2.96
C GLN A 120 -0.23 15.58 3.04
#